data_AF-A0A351A1B6-F1
#
_entry.id   AF-A0A351A1B6-F1
#
_cell.length_a   1.000
_cell.length_b   1.000
_cell.length_c   1.000
_cell.angle_alpha   90.00
_cell.angle_beta   90.00
_cell.angle_gamma   90.00
#
_symmetry.space_group_name_H-M   'P 1'
#
loop_
_entity.id
_entity.type
_entity.pdbx_description
1 polymer ?
#
loop_
_entity_poly.entity_id
_entity_poly.type
_entity_poly.pdbx_seq_one_letter_code
_entity_poly.pdbx_strand_id
1 'polypeptide(L)'
;MDPDLDQLLCSRYPTIFRDRHAPASRTAMCWGLCCDNGWYALIDTLCCEIQRRVDMTGVKPVVALQVKEKFGGLRFYASGGDEYTAGVIWLADHLSTMVCEECGAPGVQTGRGWIKTRCAAHEGEDLPLDRTVPHVEDDFVDDLRPVSPERLRAWELAREFRLPLVRTRGWRHIAHALEAVIRNDIRHNNLPGVVMHALDESEGLRFHWLGGDDRGRVAGMFRLAEAYASRCDRRTGKPRS
;
A
#
# COMPACT_ATOMS: atom_id res chain seq x y z
N MET A 1 10.98 14.02 -4.13
CA MET A 1 12.04 13.05 -3.75
C MET A 1 13.31 13.62 -4.32
N ASP A 2 14.45 13.36 -3.70
CA ASP A 2 15.72 13.85 -4.22
C ASP A 2 15.94 13.39 -5.66
N PRO A 3 16.53 14.23 -6.52
CA PRO A 3 16.73 13.92 -7.94
C PRO A 3 17.45 12.60 -8.20
N ASP A 4 18.43 12.24 -7.35
CA ASP A 4 19.22 11.02 -7.50
C ASP A 4 18.37 9.75 -7.28
N LEU A 5 17.46 9.77 -6.30
CA LEU A 5 16.55 8.65 -6.04
C LEU A 5 15.42 8.56 -7.09
N ASP A 6 14.92 9.71 -7.56
CA ASP A 6 13.99 9.78 -8.70
C ASP A 6 14.63 9.14 -9.95
N GLN A 7 15.87 9.53 -10.28
CA GLN A 7 16.62 8.98 -11.39
C GLN A 7 16.91 7.49 -11.21
N LEU A 8 17.23 7.06 -9.98
CA LEU A 8 17.47 5.65 -9.67
C LEU A 8 16.23 4.79 -9.94
N LEU A 9 15.04 5.23 -9.49
CA LEU A 9 13.78 4.53 -9.80
C LEU A 9 13.49 4.50 -11.30
N CYS A 10 13.66 5.63 -11.98
CA CYS A 10 13.43 5.71 -13.43
C CYS A 10 14.38 4.81 -14.23
N SER A 11 15.64 4.72 -13.83
CA SER A 11 16.65 3.86 -14.47
C SER A 11 16.41 2.37 -14.20
N ARG A 12 15.91 2.02 -13.01
CA ARG A 12 15.63 0.63 -12.63
C ARG A 12 14.35 0.10 -13.27
N TYR A 13 13.35 0.96 -13.48
CA TYR A 13 12.06 0.59 -14.07
C TYR A 13 11.72 1.45 -15.30
N PRO A 14 12.52 1.35 -16.38
CA PRO A 14 12.40 2.25 -17.54
C PRO A 14 11.06 2.10 -18.27
N THR A 15 10.44 0.92 -18.26
CA THR A 15 9.11 0.71 -18.86
C THR A 15 8.01 1.43 -18.08
N ILE A 16 8.07 1.35 -16.75
CA ILE A 16 7.09 1.99 -15.85
C ILE A 16 7.21 3.51 -15.96
N PHE A 17 8.44 4.04 -15.97
CA PHE A 17 8.71 5.48 -16.02
C PHE A 17 9.06 6.00 -17.41
N ARG A 18 8.68 5.30 -18.49
CA ARG A 18 9.05 5.67 -19.87
C ARG A 18 8.67 7.08 -20.27
N ASP A 19 7.61 7.62 -19.66
CA ASP A 19 7.09 8.96 -19.95
C ASP A 19 7.68 10.03 -18.99
N ARG A 20 8.77 9.75 -18.24
CA ARG A 20 9.41 10.66 -17.27
C ARG A 20 9.74 12.05 -17.82
N HIS A 21 10.01 12.17 -19.11
CA HIS A 21 10.34 13.42 -19.79
C HIS A 21 9.35 13.79 -20.91
N ALA A 22 8.20 13.11 -20.98
CA ALA A 22 7.16 13.47 -21.93
C ALA A 22 6.51 14.83 -21.54
N PRO A 23 5.86 15.56 -22.46
CA PRO A 23 5.29 16.87 -22.15
C PRO A 23 4.13 16.77 -21.13
N ALA A 24 3.92 17.85 -20.37
CA ALA A 24 2.88 17.95 -19.35
C ALA A 24 1.45 17.73 -19.87
N SER A 25 1.23 17.88 -21.19
CA SER A 25 -0.05 17.55 -21.85
C SER A 25 -0.34 16.05 -21.92
N ARG A 26 0.66 15.20 -21.69
CA ARG A 26 0.57 13.74 -21.75
C ARG A 26 0.68 13.09 -20.38
N THR A 27 1.54 13.60 -19.51
CA THR A 27 1.87 12.97 -18.22
C THR A 27 2.26 14.00 -17.18
N ALA A 28 1.97 13.71 -15.93
CA ALA A 28 2.48 14.49 -14.81
C ALA A 28 3.86 14.03 -14.34
N MET A 29 4.38 12.93 -14.89
CA MET A 29 5.72 12.45 -14.55
C MET A 29 6.84 13.41 -15.00
N CYS A 30 6.56 14.38 -15.88
CA CYS A 30 7.52 15.42 -16.24
C CYS A 30 8.01 16.23 -15.03
N TRP A 31 7.20 16.33 -13.97
CA TRP A 31 7.55 17.00 -12.72
C TRP A 31 8.32 16.13 -11.73
N GLY A 32 8.59 14.87 -12.08
CA GLY A 32 9.25 13.89 -11.22
C GLY A 32 8.34 13.25 -10.19
N LEU A 33 8.96 12.56 -9.24
CA LEU A 33 8.28 11.92 -8.12
C LEU A 33 8.08 12.95 -7.00
N CYS A 34 6.88 13.52 -6.95
CA CYS A 34 6.50 14.61 -6.04
C CYS A 34 6.13 14.10 -4.64
N CYS A 35 7.02 13.36 -3.98
CA CYS A 35 6.88 12.87 -2.60
C CYS A 35 8.26 12.78 -1.92
N ASP A 36 8.36 12.68 -0.60
CA ASP A 36 9.66 12.67 0.08
C ASP A 36 10.39 11.30 0.04
N ASN A 37 11.66 11.29 0.45
CA ASN A 37 12.59 10.15 0.28
C ASN A 37 12.22 8.91 1.08
N GLY A 38 11.50 9.07 2.19
CA GLY A 38 11.10 7.98 3.07
C GLY A 38 10.22 6.94 2.39
N TRP A 39 9.53 7.30 1.31
CA TRP A 39 8.74 6.37 0.51
C TRP A 39 9.51 5.69 -0.63
N TYR A 40 10.80 5.99 -0.82
CA TYR A 40 11.62 5.37 -1.87
C TYR A 40 11.57 3.84 -1.80
N ALA A 41 11.78 3.24 -0.63
CA ALA A 41 11.77 1.78 -0.48
C ALA A 41 10.40 1.16 -0.81
N LEU A 42 9.31 1.86 -0.48
CA LEU A 42 7.96 1.41 -0.78
C LEU A 42 7.68 1.49 -2.29
N ILE A 43 8.04 2.60 -2.94
CA ILE A 43 7.88 2.80 -4.38
C ILE A 43 8.74 1.81 -5.16
N ASP A 44 9.98 1.57 -4.74
CA ASP A 44 10.87 0.58 -5.35
C ASP A 44 10.28 -0.83 -5.23
N THR A 45 9.72 -1.19 -4.06
CA THR A 45 9.07 -2.49 -3.88
C THR A 45 7.82 -2.63 -4.76
N LEU A 46 6.99 -1.58 -4.82
CA LEU A 46 5.82 -1.52 -5.69
C LEU A 46 6.21 -1.73 -7.15
N CYS A 47 7.20 -0.99 -7.65
CA CYS A 47 7.65 -1.08 -9.03
C CYS A 47 8.26 -2.46 -9.34
N CYS A 48 9.00 -3.05 -8.40
CA CYS A 48 9.52 -4.41 -8.52
C CYS A 48 8.41 -5.45 -8.70
N GLU A 49 7.36 -5.40 -7.87
CA GLU A 49 6.23 -6.34 -7.99
C GLU A 49 5.40 -6.11 -9.26
N ILE A 50 5.24 -4.86 -9.70
CA ILE A 50 4.59 -4.53 -10.98
C ILE A 50 5.38 -5.11 -12.15
N GLN A 51 6.69 -4.83 -12.22
CA GLN A 51 7.56 -5.33 -13.28
C GLN A 51 7.55 -6.86 -13.32
N ARG A 52 7.70 -7.51 -12.16
CA ARG A 52 7.62 -8.96 -12.03
C ARG A 52 6.30 -9.52 -12.55
N ARG A 53 5.17 -8.87 -12.25
CA ARG A 53 3.85 -9.29 -12.76
C ARG A 53 3.79 -9.22 -14.29
N VAL A 54 4.22 -8.09 -14.86
CA VAL A 54 4.26 -7.88 -16.32
C VAL A 54 5.13 -8.94 -17.00
N ASP A 55 6.31 -9.20 -16.46
CA ASP A 55 7.27 -10.14 -17.05
C ASP A 55 6.78 -11.59 -17.01
N MET A 56 6.10 -11.99 -15.92
CA MET A 56 5.61 -13.36 -15.77
C MET A 56 4.34 -13.67 -16.60
N THR A 57 3.44 -12.70 -16.78
CA THR A 57 2.12 -12.95 -17.37
C THR A 57 1.91 -12.32 -18.73
N GLY A 58 2.77 -11.39 -19.15
CA GLY A 58 2.59 -10.63 -20.38
C GLY A 58 1.39 -9.69 -20.35
N VAL A 59 0.86 -9.36 -19.16
CA VAL A 59 -0.19 -8.34 -19.02
C VAL A 59 0.28 -7.01 -19.61
N LYS A 60 -0.68 -6.17 -20.04
CA LYS A 60 -0.42 -4.84 -20.58
C LYS A 60 0.61 -4.08 -19.72
N PRO A 61 1.72 -3.59 -20.29
CA PRO A 61 2.74 -2.87 -19.55
C PRO A 61 2.16 -1.70 -18.76
N VAL A 62 2.61 -1.57 -17.52
CA VAL A 62 2.22 -0.48 -16.63
C VAL A 62 3.07 0.75 -16.94
N VAL A 63 2.44 1.91 -16.97
CA VAL A 63 3.09 3.21 -17.21
C VAL A 63 2.61 4.20 -16.17
N ALA A 64 3.53 4.76 -15.40
CA ALA A 64 3.25 5.81 -14.42
C ALA A 64 2.81 7.10 -15.12
N LEU A 65 1.68 7.63 -14.67
CA LEU A 65 1.11 8.90 -15.12
C LEU A 65 1.40 10.03 -14.13
N GLN A 66 1.45 9.71 -12.83
CA GLN A 66 1.79 10.63 -11.76
C GLN A 66 2.17 9.87 -10.50
N VAL A 67 3.23 10.29 -9.82
CA VAL A 67 3.58 9.81 -8.47
C VAL A 67 3.71 11.03 -7.57
N LYS A 68 2.87 11.11 -6.53
CA LYS A 68 2.85 12.29 -5.63
C LYS A 68 2.41 11.95 -4.22
N GLU A 69 2.71 12.84 -3.29
CA GLU A 69 2.02 12.96 -2.02
C GLU A 69 0.63 13.59 -2.22
N LYS A 70 -0.37 13.07 -1.50
CA LYS A 70 -1.69 13.68 -1.32
C LYS A 70 -2.28 13.27 0.04
N PHE A 71 -2.54 14.28 0.88
CA PHE A 71 -3.11 14.12 2.22
C PHE A 71 -2.30 13.17 3.11
N GLY A 72 -0.98 13.27 3.10
CA GLY A 72 -0.07 12.39 3.85
C GLY A 72 -0.03 10.96 3.31
N GLY A 73 -0.48 10.72 2.09
CA GLY A 73 -0.43 9.41 1.44
C GLY A 73 0.19 9.48 0.04
N LEU A 74 0.85 8.41 -0.37
CA LEU A 74 1.35 8.19 -1.72
C LEU A 74 0.17 7.98 -2.66
N ARG A 75 0.20 8.64 -3.82
CA ARG A 75 -0.67 8.36 -4.96
C ARG A 75 0.18 7.93 -6.14
N PHE A 76 0.01 6.69 -6.56
CA PHE A 76 0.67 6.13 -7.75
C PHE A 76 -0.37 5.94 -8.86
N TYR A 77 -0.54 6.96 -9.70
CA TYR A 77 -1.44 6.90 -10.84
C TYR A 77 -0.73 6.25 -12.02
N ALA A 78 -1.34 5.22 -12.59
CA ALA A 78 -0.78 4.49 -13.71
C ALA A 78 -1.84 4.08 -14.73
N SER A 79 -1.38 3.75 -15.93
CA SER A 79 -2.18 3.10 -16.98
C SER A 79 -1.61 1.71 -17.29
N GLY A 80 -2.45 0.81 -17.80
CA GLY A 80 -2.06 -0.58 -18.04
C GLY A 80 -2.26 -1.49 -16.82
N GLY A 81 -1.58 -2.63 -16.80
CA GLY A 81 -1.68 -3.61 -15.72
C GLY A 81 -3.00 -4.39 -15.68
N ASP A 82 -3.25 -5.02 -14.54
CA ASP A 82 -4.40 -5.85 -14.19
C ASP A 82 -4.83 -5.64 -12.73
N GLU A 83 -5.78 -6.45 -12.26
CA GLU A 83 -6.26 -6.45 -10.87
C GLU A 83 -5.15 -6.70 -9.84
N TYR A 84 -4.15 -7.54 -10.16
CA TYR A 84 -2.96 -7.71 -9.34
C TYR A 84 -2.20 -6.39 -9.18
N THR A 85 -1.96 -5.70 -10.30
CA THR A 85 -1.31 -4.38 -10.33
C THR A 85 -2.12 -3.36 -9.52
N ALA A 86 -3.44 -3.37 -9.65
CA ALA A 86 -4.33 -2.50 -8.88
C ALA A 86 -4.27 -2.81 -7.37
N GLY A 87 -4.13 -4.09 -7.00
CA GLY A 87 -3.98 -4.54 -5.61
C GLY A 87 -2.67 -4.08 -4.97
N VAL A 88 -1.52 -4.21 -5.67
CA VAL A 88 -0.25 -3.71 -5.15
C VAL A 88 -0.27 -2.18 -5.02
N ILE A 89 -0.81 -1.45 -6.00
CA ILE A 89 -0.93 0.02 -5.90
C ILE A 89 -1.82 0.41 -4.72
N TRP A 90 -2.94 -0.29 -4.51
CA TRP A 90 -3.88 -0.01 -3.43
C TRP A 90 -3.26 -0.20 -2.04
N LEU A 91 -2.51 -1.29 -1.84
CA LEU A 91 -1.81 -1.47 -0.57
C LEU A 91 -0.69 -0.43 -0.39
N ALA A 92 0.09 -0.10 -1.44
CA ALA A 92 1.14 0.91 -1.33
C ALA A 92 0.58 2.29 -0.93
N ASP A 93 -0.56 2.67 -1.52
CA ASP A 93 -1.29 3.89 -1.20
C ASP A 93 -1.63 3.95 0.30
N HIS A 94 -2.31 2.93 0.82
CA HIS A 94 -2.71 2.92 2.23
C HIS A 94 -1.54 2.75 3.19
N LEU A 95 -0.58 1.87 2.88
CA LEU A 95 0.60 1.62 3.71
C LEU A 95 1.46 2.88 3.88
N SER A 96 1.55 3.71 2.84
CA SER A 96 2.29 4.98 2.94
C SER A 96 1.76 5.92 4.02
N THR A 97 0.47 5.83 4.39
CA THR A 97 -0.12 6.65 5.46
C THR A 97 0.37 6.23 6.86
N MET A 98 1.05 5.09 6.96
CA MET A 98 1.67 4.56 8.17
C MET A 98 3.22 4.58 8.11
N VAL A 99 3.79 5.19 7.08
CA VAL A 99 5.24 5.25 6.81
C VAL A 99 5.66 6.71 6.69
N CYS A 100 6.60 7.14 7.52
CA CYS A 100 7.13 8.50 7.50
C CYS A 100 7.64 8.88 6.11
N GLU A 101 7.09 9.95 5.54
CA GLU A 101 7.41 10.43 4.19
C GLU A 101 8.89 10.84 4.05
N GLU A 102 9.56 11.26 5.14
CA GLU A 102 10.95 11.71 5.10
C GLU A 102 11.98 10.57 5.25
N CYS A 103 11.74 9.61 6.14
CA CYS A 103 12.75 8.57 6.47
C CYS A 103 12.29 7.12 6.36
N GLY A 104 11.01 6.86 6.10
CA GLY A 104 10.47 5.50 5.94
C GLY A 104 10.22 4.74 7.25
N ALA A 105 10.54 5.30 8.42
CA ALA A 105 10.17 4.68 9.69
C ALA A 105 8.63 4.70 9.89
N PRO A 106 8.04 3.74 10.61
CA PRO A 106 6.61 3.78 10.91
C PRO A 106 6.21 5.09 11.60
N GLY A 107 5.20 5.77 11.05
CA GLY A 107 4.75 7.09 11.49
C GLY A 107 3.24 7.22 11.39
N VAL A 108 2.70 8.25 12.04
CA VAL A 108 1.26 8.52 12.03
C VAL A 108 0.95 9.63 11.03
N GLN A 109 -0.18 9.49 10.34
CA GLN A 109 -0.77 10.56 9.56
C GLN A 109 -1.37 11.61 10.49
N THR A 110 -0.77 12.79 10.57
CA THR A 110 -1.21 13.88 11.45
C THR A 110 -1.31 15.21 10.70
N GLY A 111 -2.08 16.13 11.28
CA GLY A 111 -2.23 17.49 10.76
C GLY A 111 -3.67 17.99 10.88
N ARG A 112 -3.85 19.15 11.52
CA ARG A 112 -5.13 19.90 11.48
C ARG A 112 -5.23 20.81 10.23
N GLY A 113 -4.14 20.93 9.47
CA GLY A 113 -3.99 21.74 8.25
C GLY A 113 -3.50 20.88 7.08
N TRP A 114 -2.25 21.06 6.66
CA TRP A 114 -1.64 20.15 5.67
C TRP A 114 -1.37 18.79 6.33
N ILE A 115 -2.05 17.75 5.86
CA ILE A 115 -1.91 16.40 6.39
C ILE A 115 -0.60 15.81 5.87
N LYS A 116 0.21 15.25 6.78
CA LYS A 116 1.49 14.59 6.49
C LYS A 116 1.60 13.30 7.30
N THR A 117 2.37 12.33 6.82
CA THR A 117 2.69 11.13 7.61
C THR A 117 4.14 11.19 8.04
N ARG A 118 4.38 11.34 9.35
CA ARG A 118 5.72 11.53 9.92
C ARG A 118 5.88 10.80 11.23
N CYS A 119 7.10 10.33 11.51
CA CYS A 119 7.48 9.78 12.80
C CYS A 119 7.91 10.90 13.77
N ALA A 120 8.12 10.58 15.04
CA ALA A 120 8.48 11.57 16.06
C ALA A 120 9.79 12.30 15.75
N ALA A 121 10.73 11.66 15.05
CA ALA A 121 11.99 12.28 14.63
C ALA A 121 11.82 13.35 13.54
N HIS A 122 10.68 13.39 12.84
CA HIS A 122 10.38 14.36 11.79
C HIS A 122 9.11 15.15 12.12
N GLU A 123 8.97 15.60 13.37
CA GLU A 123 7.85 16.47 13.80
C GLU A 123 6.45 15.83 13.68
N GLY A 124 6.39 14.50 13.67
CA GLY A 124 5.14 13.73 13.70
C GLY A 124 5.00 12.90 14.98
N GLU A 125 4.39 11.73 14.84
CA GLU A 125 4.21 10.77 15.93
C GLU A 125 4.63 9.38 15.46
N ASP A 126 5.34 8.64 16.31
CA ASP A 126 5.69 7.25 16.00
C ASP A 126 4.43 6.39 15.97
N LEU A 127 4.28 5.57 14.94
CA LEU A 127 3.18 4.61 14.90
C LEU A 127 3.33 3.60 16.05
N PRO A 128 2.32 3.41 16.91
CA PRO A 128 2.43 2.52 18.07
C PRO A 128 2.35 1.05 17.64
N LEU A 129 3.48 0.50 17.19
CA LEU A 129 3.59 -0.90 16.73
C LEU A 129 3.18 -1.93 17.78
N ASP A 130 3.11 -1.56 19.06
CA ASP A 130 2.76 -2.46 20.17
C ASP A 130 1.28 -2.36 20.59
N ARG A 131 0.50 -1.49 19.95
CA ARG A 131 -0.93 -1.34 20.23
C ARG A 131 -1.75 -1.74 19.02
N THR A 132 -2.90 -2.35 19.27
CA THR A 132 -3.93 -2.51 18.24
C THR A 132 -4.47 -1.13 17.91
N VAL A 133 -4.27 -0.67 16.67
CA VAL A 133 -4.95 0.53 16.18
C VAL A 133 -6.43 0.17 16.02
N PRO A 134 -7.37 0.84 16.71
CA PRO A 134 -8.79 0.62 16.50
C PRO A 134 -9.12 0.92 15.04
N HIS A 135 -9.82 0.00 14.37
CA HIS A 135 -10.46 0.34 13.10
C HIS A 135 -11.56 1.34 13.42
N VAL A 136 -11.34 2.61 13.09
CA VAL A 136 -12.41 3.59 13.13
C VAL A 136 -13.31 3.27 11.94
N GLU A 137 -14.49 2.72 12.23
CA GLU A 137 -15.54 2.59 11.22
C GLU A 137 -16.08 4.00 10.93
N ASP A 138 -15.35 4.78 10.15
CA ASP A 138 -15.80 6.09 9.69
C ASP A 138 -16.90 5.88 8.64
N ASP A 139 -18.14 5.77 9.10
CA ASP A 139 -19.33 5.76 8.25
C ASP A 139 -20.55 6.25 9.06
N PHE A 140 -20.49 7.46 9.64
CA PHE A 140 -21.72 8.21 9.90
C PHE A 140 -22.29 8.69 8.56
N VAL A 141 -22.83 7.76 7.77
CA VAL A 141 -23.56 8.10 6.56
C VAL A 141 -25.03 8.24 6.96
N ASP A 142 -25.47 9.48 7.12
CA ASP A 142 -26.86 9.88 7.39
C ASP A 142 -27.74 9.70 6.13
N ASP A 143 -27.64 8.53 5.51
CA ASP A 143 -28.16 8.27 4.17
C ASP A 143 -29.23 7.19 4.21
N LEU A 144 -30.47 7.62 3.97
CA LEU A 144 -31.70 6.83 4.05
C LEU A 144 -31.86 5.81 2.90
N ARG A 145 -30.77 5.45 2.21
CA ARG A 145 -30.82 4.49 1.09
C ARG A 145 -31.02 3.06 1.61
N PRO A 146 -31.92 2.27 0.99
CA PRO A 146 -32.05 0.84 1.29
C PRO A 146 -30.73 0.11 1.08
N VAL A 147 -30.31 -0.70 2.05
CA VAL A 147 -29.11 -1.53 1.97
C VAL A 147 -29.52 -2.92 1.48
N SER A 148 -28.89 -3.43 0.41
CA SER A 148 -29.19 -4.77 -0.08
C SER A 148 -28.67 -5.87 0.86
N PRO A 149 -29.27 -7.08 0.87
CA PRO A 149 -28.78 -8.20 1.66
C PRO A 149 -27.31 -8.55 1.37
N GLU A 150 -26.88 -8.44 0.11
CA GLU A 150 -25.49 -8.68 -0.28
C GLU A 150 -24.54 -7.67 0.37
N ARG A 151 -24.97 -6.40 0.46
CA ARG A 151 -24.19 -5.33 1.08
C ARG A 151 -24.11 -5.47 2.60
N LEU A 152 -25.19 -5.88 3.27
CA LEU A 152 -25.15 -6.22 4.69
C LEU A 152 -24.16 -7.36 4.97
N ARG A 153 -24.20 -8.42 4.16
CA ARG A 153 -23.26 -9.54 4.27
C ARG A 153 -21.82 -9.13 4.04
N ALA A 154 -21.56 -8.25 3.05
CA ALA A 154 -20.23 -7.69 2.81
C ALA A 154 -19.71 -6.92 4.03
N TRP A 155 -20.58 -6.12 4.68
CA TRP A 155 -20.23 -5.39 5.89
C TRP A 155 -19.93 -6.31 7.08
N GLU A 156 -20.70 -7.38 7.26
CA GLU A 156 -20.45 -8.39 8.29
C GLU A 156 -19.11 -9.09 8.07
N LEU A 157 -18.84 -9.56 6.84
CA LEU A 157 -17.57 -10.20 6.49
C LEU A 157 -16.39 -9.25 6.70
N ALA A 158 -16.51 -7.99 6.29
CA ALA A 158 -15.47 -6.98 6.51
C ALA A 158 -15.26 -6.70 8.00
N ARG A 159 -16.33 -6.71 8.82
CA ARG A 159 -16.27 -6.50 10.27
C ARG A 159 -15.60 -7.68 10.98
N GLU A 160 -15.76 -8.90 10.46
CA GLU A 160 -15.19 -10.13 11.03
C GLU A 160 -13.76 -10.40 10.58
N PHE A 161 -13.37 -9.97 9.36
CA PHE A 161 -12.06 -10.25 8.81
C PHE A 161 -10.93 -9.67 9.68
N ARG A 162 -10.00 -10.53 10.11
CA ARG A 162 -8.77 -10.18 10.81
C ARG A 162 -7.62 -11.01 10.27
N LEU A 163 -6.44 -10.41 10.17
CA LEU A 163 -5.19 -11.13 9.96
C LEU A 163 -4.73 -11.76 11.28
N PRO A 164 -3.99 -12.89 11.23
CA PRO A 164 -3.30 -13.40 12.41
C PRO A 164 -2.32 -12.36 12.96
N LEU A 165 -2.14 -12.36 14.29
CA LEU A 165 -1.23 -11.43 14.95
C LEU A 165 0.21 -11.65 14.46
N VAL A 166 0.75 -10.64 13.79
CA VAL A 166 2.18 -10.59 13.42
C VAL A 166 3.02 -10.33 14.67
N ARG A 167 3.86 -11.31 15.02
CA ARG A 167 4.70 -11.31 16.22
C ARG A 167 5.87 -10.35 16.07
N THR A 168 6.47 -10.30 14.89
CA THR A 168 7.60 -9.42 14.57
C THR A 168 7.15 -7.97 14.58
N ARG A 169 7.62 -7.23 15.58
CA ARG A 169 7.22 -5.84 15.85
C ARG A 169 7.30 -4.92 14.63
N GLY A 170 8.42 -4.97 13.91
CA GLY A 170 8.68 -4.11 12.76
C GLY A 170 7.74 -4.33 11.58
N TRP A 171 6.99 -5.44 11.52
CA TRP A 171 6.08 -5.75 10.41
C TRP A 171 4.61 -5.44 10.71
N ARG A 172 4.28 -5.03 11.94
CA ARG A 172 2.89 -4.84 12.35
C ARG A 172 2.17 -3.73 11.60
N HIS A 173 2.84 -2.62 11.27
CA HIS A 173 2.28 -1.57 10.44
C HIS A 173 1.89 -2.05 9.03
N ILE A 174 2.67 -2.97 8.46
CA ILE A 174 2.40 -3.60 7.16
C ILE A 174 1.15 -4.48 7.26
N ALA A 175 1.06 -5.29 8.33
CA ALA A 175 -0.12 -6.10 8.59
C ALA A 175 -1.38 -5.27 8.85
N HIS A 176 -1.27 -4.16 9.59
CA HIS A 176 -2.38 -3.24 9.82
C HIS A 176 -2.87 -2.62 8.52
N ALA A 177 -1.96 -2.15 7.66
CA ALA A 177 -2.32 -1.61 6.37
C ALA A 177 -2.98 -2.67 5.46
N LEU A 178 -2.43 -3.88 5.43
CA LEU A 178 -2.97 -5.01 4.65
C LEU A 178 -4.37 -5.41 5.12
N GLU A 179 -4.58 -5.52 6.43
CA GLU A 179 -5.89 -5.80 6.99
C GLU A 179 -6.90 -4.72 6.60
N ALA A 180 -6.54 -3.44 6.75
CA ALA A 180 -7.40 -2.32 6.44
C ALA A 180 -7.83 -2.29 4.96
N VAL A 181 -6.91 -2.51 4.02
CA VAL A 181 -7.25 -2.50 2.58
C VAL A 181 -8.12 -3.69 2.16
N ILE A 182 -7.88 -4.89 2.72
CA ILE A 182 -8.72 -6.06 2.46
C ILE A 182 -10.12 -5.83 3.03
N ARG A 183 -10.24 -5.31 4.26
CA ARG A 183 -11.54 -4.98 4.86
C ARG A 183 -12.30 -3.95 4.05
N ASN A 184 -11.62 -2.89 3.62
CA ASN A 184 -12.22 -1.87 2.76
C ASN A 184 -12.77 -2.47 1.47
N ASP A 185 -12.02 -3.35 0.83
CA ASP A 185 -12.42 -3.97 -0.43
C ASP A 185 -13.56 -4.98 -0.27
N ILE A 186 -13.59 -5.74 0.83
CA ILE A 186 -14.74 -6.58 1.18
C ILE A 186 -15.97 -5.68 1.38
N ARG A 187 -15.82 -4.57 2.11
CA ARG A 187 -16.92 -3.68 2.51
C ARG A 187 -17.52 -2.89 1.35
N HIS A 188 -16.69 -2.39 0.43
CA HIS A 188 -17.10 -1.39 -0.56
C HIS A 188 -16.91 -1.83 -2.02
N ASN A 189 -16.04 -2.81 -2.28
CA ASN A 189 -15.60 -3.16 -3.64
C ASN A 189 -15.97 -4.59 -4.06
N ASN A 190 -16.95 -5.21 -3.38
CA ASN A 190 -17.45 -6.56 -3.66
C ASN A 190 -16.35 -7.64 -3.67
N LEU A 191 -15.28 -7.46 -2.89
CA LEU A 191 -14.25 -8.49 -2.77
C LEU A 191 -14.85 -9.70 -2.02
N PRO A 192 -14.76 -10.93 -2.57
CA PRO A 192 -15.22 -12.11 -1.86
C PRO A 192 -14.40 -12.35 -0.58
N GLY A 193 -14.99 -13.10 0.35
CA GLY A 193 -14.36 -13.37 1.65
C GLY A 193 -12.97 -13.99 1.52
N VAL A 194 -12.03 -13.45 2.29
CA VAL A 194 -10.66 -13.96 2.44
C VAL A 194 -10.58 -14.69 3.77
N VAL A 195 -10.07 -15.92 3.77
CA VAL A 195 -9.91 -16.74 4.97
C VAL A 195 -8.43 -17.01 5.20
N MET A 196 -7.92 -16.60 6.36
CA MET A 196 -6.53 -16.82 6.73
C MET A 196 -6.32 -18.26 7.18
N HIS A 197 -5.38 -18.95 6.54
CA HIS A 197 -5.03 -20.35 6.83
C HIS A 197 -3.82 -20.45 7.76
N ALA A 198 -2.76 -19.69 7.46
CA ALA A 198 -1.55 -19.67 8.29
C ALA A 198 -0.76 -18.36 8.11
N LEU A 199 0.13 -18.10 9.07
CA LEU A 199 1.13 -17.03 9.04
C LEU A 199 2.48 -17.65 9.42
N ASP A 200 3.47 -17.47 8.56
CA ASP A 200 4.86 -17.87 8.80
C ASP A 200 5.74 -16.61 8.90
N GLU A 201 6.60 -16.58 9.91
CA GLU A 201 7.53 -15.47 10.21
C GLU A 201 8.99 -15.96 10.39
N SER A 202 9.25 -17.23 10.10
CA SER A 202 10.56 -17.88 10.28
C SER A 202 11.66 -17.16 9.48
N GLU A 203 11.52 -17.16 8.16
CA GLU A 203 12.47 -16.53 7.22
C GLU A 203 12.04 -15.12 6.78
N GLY A 204 10.75 -14.81 6.90
CA GLY A 204 10.14 -13.58 6.42
C GLY A 204 8.65 -13.57 6.71
N LEU A 205 7.98 -12.44 6.53
CA LEU A 205 6.53 -12.37 6.64
C LEU A 205 5.91 -13.14 5.45
N ARG A 206 5.13 -14.19 5.71
CA ARG A 206 4.37 -14.92 4.68
C ARG A 206 2.97 -15.26 5.16
N PHE A 207 2.00 -15.01 4.29
CA PHE A 207 0.61 -15.31 4.57
C PHE A 207 0.13 -16.47 3.69
N HIS A 208 -0.62 -17.39 4.30
CA HIS A 208 -1.35 -18.43 3.60
C HIS A 208 -2.84 -18.18 3.78
N TRP A 209 -3.58 -18.08 2.68
CA TRP A 209 -5.00 -17.77 2.71
C TRP A 209 -5.77 -18.57 1.65
N LEU A 210 -7.09 -18.55 1.78
CA LEU A 210 -8.07 -19.10 0.85
C LEU A 210 -9.09 -18.01 0.50
N GLY A 211 -9.74 -18.12 -0.66
CA GLY A 211 -10.71 -17.12 -1.11
C GLY A 211 -10.07 -15.81 -1.56
N GLY A 212 -10.83 -14.71 -1.47
CA GLY A 212 -10.51 -13.45 -2.14
C GLY A 212 -11.01 -13.43 -3.58
N ASP A 213 -10.21 -12.88 -4.50
CA ASP A 213 -10.56 -12.79 -5.91
C ASP A 213 -9.78 -13.78 -6.79
N ASP A 214 -10.34 -14.09 -7.95
CA ASP A 214 -9.77 -14.94 -8.99
C ASP A 214 -8.91 -14.16 -10.01
N ARG A 215 -8.80 -12.83 -9.86
CA ARG A 215 -8.09 -11.93 -10.78
C ARG A 215 -6.72 -11.48 -10.25
N GLY A 216 -6.36 -11.86 -9.03
CA GLY A 216 -5.06 -11.64 -8.40
C GLY A 216 -4.93 -10.35 -7.58
N ARG A 217 -6.00 -9.59 -7.33
CA ARG A 217 -5.97 -8.35 -6.54
C ARG A 217 -5.48 -8.56 -5.10
N VAL A 218 -6.07 -9.52 -4.39
CA VAL A 218 -5.68 -9.92 -3.03
C VAL A 218 -4.28 -10.51 -3.02
N ALA A 219 -3.95 -11.33 -4.02
CA ALA A 219 -2.59 -11.85 -4.18
C ALA A 219 -1.57 -10.72 -4.35
N GLY A 220 -1.91 -9.66 -5.10
CA GLY A 220 -1.10 -8.44 -5.21
C GLY A 220 -0.82 -7.81 -3.85
N MET A 221 -1.86 -7.57 -3.06
CA MET A 221 -1.71 -6.97 -1.72
C MET A 221 -0.81 -7.82 -0.81
N PHE A 222 -1.06 -9.13 -0.70
CA PHE A 222 -0.20 -10.00 0.10
C PHE A 222 1.25 -9.97 -0.39
N ARG A 223 1.48 -10.05 -1.71
CA ARG A 223 2.84 -10.04 -2.27
C ARG A 223 3.58 -8.75 -1.98
N LEU A 224 2.94 -7.59 -2.10
CA LEU A 224 3.58 -6.32 -1.74
C LEU A 224 3.88 -6.25 -0.24
N ALA A 225 2.97 -6.70 0.63
CA ALA A 225 3.21 -6.74 2.08
C ALA A 225 4.43 -7.58 2.43
N GLU A 226 4.52 -8.80 1.89
CA GLU A 226 5.63 -9.73 2.09
C GLU A 226 6.96 -9.15 1.55
N ALA A 227 6.93 -8.60 0.34
CA ALA A 227 8.11 -8.03 -0.31
C ALA A 227 8.63 -6.79 0.45
N TYR A 228 7.74 -5.90 0.88
CA TYR A 228 8.14 -4.72 1.64
C TYR A 228 8.65 -5.10 3.03
N ALA A 229 8.00 -6.05 3.71
CA ALA A 229 8.45 -6.56 5.01
C ALA A 229 9.88 -7.13 4.96
N SER A 230 10.25 -7.79 3.86
CA SER A 230 11.61 -8.32 3.66
C SER A 230 12.70 -7.24 3.65
N ARG A 231 12.33 -6.00 3.34
CA ARG A 231 13.23 -4.84 3.28
C ARG A 231 13.23 -4.04 4.58
N CYS A 232 12.30 -4.31 5.49
CA CYS A 232 12.19 -3.59 6.76
C CYS A 232 13.00 -4.26 7.87
N ASP A 233 13.53 -3.43 8.77
CA ASP A 233 14.10 -3.90 10.02
C ASP A 233 13.02 -4.56 10.89
N ARG A 234 13.33 -5.74 11.45
CA ARG A 234 12.36 -6.58 12.18
C ARG A 234 11.90 -5.96 13.50
N ARG A 235 12.63 -4.98 14.04
CA ARG A 235 12.33 -4.35 15.34
C ARG A 235 11.67 -2.98 15.16
N THR A 236 12.23 -2.16 14.28
CA THR A 236 11.85 -0.76 14.08
C THR A 236 10.85 -0.56 12.96
N GLY A 237 10.79 -1.49 11.99
CA GLY A 237 9.94 -1.38 10.81
C GLY A 237 10.44 -0.41 9.75
N LYS A 238 11.54 0.32 10.01
CA LYS A 238 12.17 1.19 9.03
C LYS A 238 12.83 0.35 7.93
N PRO A 239 12.68 0.71 6.64
CA PRO A 239 13.45 0.11 5.56
C PRO A 239 14.95 0.16 5.81
N ARG A 240 15.65 -0.92 5.48
CA ARG A 240 17.11 -0.96 5.48
C ARG A 240 17.62 -0.17 4.28
N SER A 241 18.60 0.70 4.51
CA SER A 241 19.30 1.48 3.47
C SER A 241 20.09 0.58 2.53
#